data_AF-A0A3D5K5R3-F1
#
_entry.id   AF-A0A3D5K5R3-F1
#
_cell.length_a   1.000
_cell.length_b   1.000
_cell.length_c   1.000
_cell.angle_alpha   90.00
_cell.angle_beta   90.00
_cell.angle_gamma   90.00
#
_symmetry.space_group_name_H-M   'P 1'
#
loop_
_entity.id
_entity.type
_entity.pdbx_description
1 polymer ?
#
loop_
_entity_poly.entity_id
_entity_poly.type
_entity_poly.pdbx_seq_one_letter_code
_entity_poly.pdbx_strand_id
1 'polypeptide(L)'
;MNVHLGSVHERVFGSRYNGAVPNVLLPGPSGLQGSLFGGGPLRLSLLESTVRHTDLDDDCRIDYVAGWIAGADELFLDLLEGLPWRSHRRWMVDHEVVEPRLSTSISEPSAPLRAMAD
;
A
#
# COMPACT_ATOMS: atom_id res chain seq x y z
N MET A 1 -24.66 -24.42 -0.03
CA MET A 1 -23.25 -24.54 0.36
C MET A 1 -22.82 -23.16 0.85
N ASN A 2 -22.86 -22.95 2.18
CA ASN A 2 -22.65 -21.65 2.81
C ASN A 2 -21.16 -21.45 3.05
N VAL A 3 -20.55 -20.46 2.39
CA VAL A 3 -19.16 -20.07 2.64
C VAL A 3 -19.18 -19.09 3.82
N HIS A 4 -18.69 -19.54 4.98
CA HIS A 4 -18.55 -18.70 6.18
C HIS A 4 -17.41 -17.69 5.99
N LEU A 5 -17.72 -16.50 5.48
CA LEU A 5 -16.78 -15.38 5.35
C LEU A 5 -16.55 -14.60 6.67
N GLY A 6 -16.88 -15.19 7.82
CA GLY A 6 -16.95 -14.49 9.10
C GLY A 6 -15.66 -14.41 9.91
N SER A 7 -14.62 -15.21 9.59
CA SER A 7 -13.47 -15.40 10.51
C SER A 7 -12.15 -14.73 10.09
N VAL A 8 -12.01 -14.28 8.84
CA VAL A 8 -10.74 -13.70 8.35
C VAL A 8 -10.57 -12.26 8.83
N HIS A 9 -11.64 -11.47 8.85
CA HIS A 9 -11.56 -10.04 9.17
C HIS A 9 -11.08 -9.78 10.62
N GLU A 10 -11.46 -10.64 11.56
CA GLU A 10 -11.13 -10.47 12.98
C GLU A 10 -9.70 -10.94 13.32
N ARG A 11 -9.15 -11.89 12.55
CA ARG A 11 -7.76 -12.37 12.71
C ARG A 11 -6.72 -11.45 12.09
N VAL A 12 -7.04 -10.79 10.98
CA VAL A 12 -6.09 -9.90 10.26
C VAL A 12 -6.03 -8.51 10.88
N PHE A 13 -7.17 -7.98 11.35
CA PHE A 13 -7.27 -6.61 11.84
C PHE A 13 -7.48 -6.51 13.37
N GLY A 14 -7.57 -7.64 14.07
CA GLY A 14 -7.76 -7.70 15.51
C GLY A 14 -6.47 -7.44 16.31
N SER A 15 -6.45 -6.32 17.02
CA SER A 15 -5.71 -6.14 18.29
C SER A 15 -4.16 -6.02 18.25
N ARG A 16 -3.55 -5.46 17.18
CA ARG A 16 -2.11 -5.07 17.21
C ARG A 16 -1.77 -3.62 16.86
N TYR A 17 -2.76 -2.72 16.79
CA TYR A 17 -2.49 -1.27 16.79
C TYR A 17 -2.19 -0.72 18.19
N ASN A 18 -2.03 -1.58 19.21
CA ASN A 18 -1.65 -1.21 20.56
C ASN A 18 -0.21 -1.63 20.89
N GLY A 19 0.69 -1.51 19.91
CA GLY A 19 2.12 -1.55 20.13
C GLY A 19 2.68 -0.17 19.87
N ALA A 20 3.10 0.52 20.92
CA ALA A 20 3.86 1.76 20.79
C ALA A 20 5.08 1.47 19.89
N VAL A 21 5.02 1.93 18.63
CA VAL A 21 6.22 2.02 17.81
C VAL A 21 7.12 3.02 18.53
N PRO A 22 8.35 2.66 18.93
CA PRO A 22 9.25 3.66 19.47
C PRO A 22 9.45 4.69 18.36
N ASN A 23 8.92 5.89 18.60
CA ASN A 23 9.14 7.05 17.75
C ASN A 23 10.60 7.44 17.93
N VAL A 24 11.50 6.72 17.25
CA VAL A 24 12.91 7.12 17.17
C VAL A 24 12.93 8.33 16.26
N LEU A 25 12.73 9.49 16.89
CA LEU A 25 12.95 10.79 16.30
C LEU A 25 14.46 10.87 15.98
N LEU A 26 14.83 10.57 14.73
CA LEU A 26 16.11 11.02 14.20
C LEU A 26 16.11 12.55 14.31
N PRO A 27 17.14 13.18 14.90
CA PRO A 27 17.16 14.63 15.12
C PRO A 27 17.36 15.34 13.78
N GLY A 28 16.27 15.56 13.05
CA GLY A 28 16.17 16.50 11.93
C GLY A 28 15.39 17.73 12.38
N PRO A 29 15.64 18.92 11.78
CA PRO A 29 15.02 20.16 12.22
C PRO A 29 13.49 20.08 12.17
N SER A 30 12.88 20.68 13.19
CA SER A 30 11.45 20.73 13.49
C SER A 30 10.61 21.14 12.27
N GLY A 31 10.04 20.15 11.58
CA GLY A 31 9.06 20.31 10.51
C GLY A 31 8.00 19.23 10.64
N LEU A 32 6.73 19.59 10.36
CA LEU A 32 5.57 18.71 10.44
C LEU A 32 5.86 17.32 9.86
N GLN A 33 5.54 16.30 10.65
CA GLN A 33 5.71 14.86 10.44
C GLN A 33 5.90 14.43 8.98
N GLY A 34 7.14 14.45 8.46
CA GLY A 34 7.46 14.19 7.05
C GLY A 34 7.15 12.76 6.58
N SER A 35 7.06 11.80 7.50
CA SER A 35 6.55 10.45 7.19
C SER A 35 5.02 10.40 7.06
N LEU A 36 4.29 11.34 7.66
CA LEU A 36 2.82 11.44 7.58
C LEU A 36 2.38 12.27 6.38
N PHE A 37 3.09 13.36 6.11
CA PHE A 37 2.82 14.27 5.00
C PHE A 37 3.79 14.08 3.84
N GLY A 38 4.45 12.92 3.74
CA GLY A 38 5.32 12.51 2.63
C GLY A 38 6.29 13.56 2.08
N GLY A 39 6.69 14.55 2.88
CA GLY A 39 7.43 15.72 2.43
C GLY A 39 8.93 15.50 2.40
N GLY A 40 9.61 16.25 1.53
CA GLY A 40 11.04 16.12 1.29
C GLY A 40 11.36 15.24 0.07
N PRO A 41 12.64 14.97 -0.21
CA PRO A 41 13.04 14.28 -1.43
C PRO A 41 12.63 12.80 -1.42
N LEU A 42 12.24 12.28 -2.59
CA LEU A 42 11.94 10.86 -2.77
C LEU A 42 13.14 9.99 -2.35
N ARG A 43 12.88 9.01 -1.48
CA ARG A 43 13.87 8.03 -0.99
C ARG A 43 13.23 6.65 -0.90
N LEU A 44 13.97 5.63 -1.30
CA LEU A 44 13.63 4.23 -1.11
C LEU A 44 14.51 3.64 -0.01
N SER A 45 13.89 2.83 0.85
CA SER A 45 14.57 2.10 1.92
C SER A 45 14.71 0.62 1.56
N LEU A 46 15.71 -0.05 2.15
CA LEU A 46 15.85 -1.50 2.02
C LEU A 46 14.71 -2.22 2.74
N LEU A 47 13.94 -3.02 1.99
CA LEU A 47 12.72 -3.70 2.44
C LEU A 47 12.97 -4.68 3.61
N GLU A 48 14.10 -5.39 3.59
CA GLU A 48 14.38 -6.47 4.56
C GLU A 48 14.58 -5.96 5.99
N SER A 49 14.99 -4.70 6.15
CA SER A 49 15.36 -4.16 7.47
C SER A 49 14.17 -3.93 8.41
N THR A 50 12.94 -3.83 7.88
CA THR A 50 11.75 -3.43 8.66
C THR A 50 10.50 -4.27 8.38
N VAL A 51 10.64 -5.41 7.68
CA VAL A 51 9.51 -6.27 7.33
C VAL A 51 8.88 -6.93 8.55
N ARG A 52 7.55 -6.92 8.61
CA ARG A 52 6.73 -7.60 9.60
C ARG A 52 5.84 -8.61 8.88
N HIS A 53 6.03 -9.88 9.21
CA HIS A 53 5.27 -10.98 8.62
C HIS A 53 3.99 -11.26 9.42
N THR A 54 2.90 -11.56 8.71
CA THR A 54 1.64 -12.06 9.28
C THR A 54 1.12 -13.20 8.42
N ASP A 55 1.17 -14.42 8.95
CA ASP A 55 0.60 -15.60 8.28
C ASP A 55 -0.92 -15.58 8.41
N LEU A 56 -1.62 -15.83 7.31
CA LEU A 56 -3.08 -15.91 7.23
C LEU A 56 -3.56 -17.36 7.34
N ASP A 57 -2.84 -18.26 6.67
CA ASP A 57 -2.96 -19.71 6.70
C ASP A 57 -1.63 -20.35 6.23
N ASP A 58 -1.63 -21.65 5.96
CA ASP A 58 -0.43 -22.41 5.59
C ASP A 58 0.19 -21.96 4.25
N ASP A 59 -0.61 -21.36 3.37
CA ASP A 59 -0.21 -20.98 2.01
C ASP A 59 -0.20 -19.45 1.79
N CYS A 60 -0.74 -18.66 2.73
CA CYS A 60 -0.95 -17.22 2.59
C CYS A 60 -0.24 -16.41 3.68
N ARG A 61 0.50 -15.36 3.27
CA ARG A 61 1.21 -14.45 4.18
C ARG A 61 1.13 -12.99 3.72
N ILE A 62 1.13 -12.07 4.69
CA ILE A 62 1.27 -10.61 4.49
C ILE A 62 2.65 -10.17 4.98
N ASP A 63 3.38 -9.45 4.13
CA ASP A 63 4.66 -8.81 4.46
C ASP A 63 4.45 -7.29 4.53
N TYR A 64 4.50 -6.71 5.74
CA TYR A 64 4.31 -5.29 5.97
C TYR A 64 5.65 -4.57 6.21
N VAL A 65 5.98 -3.59 5.37
CA VAL A 65 7.20 -2.78 5.48
C VAL A 65 6.81 -1.31 5.65
N ALA A 66 6.98 -0.76 6.86
CA ALA A 66 6.74 0.66 7.09
C ALA A 66 7.91 1.52 6.57
N GLY A 67 7.61 2.66 5.96
CA GLY A 67 8.62 3.63 5.55
C GLY A 67 9.55 3.15 4.42
N TRP A 68 9.10 2.21 3.60
CA TRP A 68 9.87 1.74 2.44
C TRP A 68 10.05 2.84 1.37
N ILE A 69 9.17 3.85 1.39
CA ILE A 69 9.25 5.07 0.59
C ILE A 69 9.07 6.29 1.51
N ALA A 70 9.87 7.32 1.30
CA ALA A 70 9.73 8.65 1.92
C ALA A 70 9.73 9.71 0.82
N GLY A 71 9.19 10.90 1.08
CA GLY A 71 9.15 11.96 0.06
C GLY A 71 8.19 11.67 -1.09
N ALA A 72 7.08 10.96 -0.84
CA ALA A 72 6.20 10.43 -1.88
C ALA A 72 5.15 11.43 -2.41
N ASP A 73 5.03 12.61 -1.81
CA ASP A 73 3.99 13.59 -2.17
C ASP A 73 4.12 14.07 -3.61
N GLU A 74 5.32 14.46 -4.03
CA GLU A 74 5.58 14.92 -5.41
C GLU A 74 5.32 13.78 -6.41
N LEU A 75 5.76 12.56 -6.10
CA LEU A 75 5.47 11.39 -6.94
C LEU A 75 3.95 11.13 -7.06
N PHE A 76 3.22 11.30 -5.96
CA PHE A 76 1.77 11.15 -5.98
C PHE A 76 1.12 12.20 -6.89
N LEU A 77 1.52 13.47 -6.79
CA LEU A 77 1.00 14.55 -7.63
C LEU A 77 1.33 14.31 -9.12
N ASP A 78 2.57 13.93 -9.42
CA ASP A 78 2.99 13.59 -10.78
C ASP A 78 2.14 12.46 -11.39
N LEU A 79 1.84 11.41 -10.61
CA LEU A 79 1.00 10.30 -11.05
C LEU A 79 -0.48 10.72 -11.17
N LEU A 80 -0.96 11.54 -10.25
CA LEU A 80 -2.33 12.06 -10.26
C LEU A 80 -2.59 12.90 -11.50
N GLU A 81 -1.66 13.76 -11.88
CA GLU A 81 -1.75 14.64 -13.05
C GLU A 81 -1.41 13.93 -14.36
N GLY A 82 -0.42 13.04 -14.35
CA GLY A 82 0.17 12.45 -15.54
C GLY A 82 -0.55 11.23 -16.10
N LEU A 83 -1.40 10.56 -15.32
CA LEU A 83 -2.08 9.33 -15.75
C LEU A 83 -3.55 9.55 -16.11
N PRO A 84 -4.09 8.81 -17.09
CA PRO A 84 -5.47 8.94 -17.51
C PRO A 84 -6.40 8.20 -16.54
N TRP A 85 -6.63 8.78 -15.36
CA TRP A 85 -7.52 8.24 -14.33
C TRP A 85 -8.97 8.23 -14.81
N ARG A 86 -9.66 7.10 -14.63
CA ARG A 86 -11.06 6.94 -15.05
C ARG A 86 -11.83 6.13 -14.03
N SER A 87 -13.13 6.40 -13.93
CA SER A 87 -14.05 5.49 -13.23
C SER A 87 -14.38 4.34 -14.18
N HIS A 88 -14.48 3.13 -13.62
CA HIS A 88 -14.79 1.92 -14.35
C HIS A 88 -16.06 1.27 -13.79
N ARG A 89 -16.63 0.36 -14.56
CA ARG A 89 -17.73 -0.50 -14.13
C ARG A 89 -17.21 -1.92 -14.02
N ARG A 90 -17.67 -2.63 -12.99
CA ARG A 90 -17.35 -4.06 -12.81
C ARG A 90 -18.58 -4.82 -12.38
N TRP A 91 -18.61 -6.11 -12.70
CA TRP A 91 -19.58 -7.03 -12.12
C TRP A 91 -19.20 -7.31 -10.67
N MET A 92 -20.12 -7.03 -9.74
CA MET A 92 -20.05 -7.50 -8.36
C MET A 92 -21.28 -8.35 -8.09
N VAL A 93 -21.05 -9.60 -7.67
CA VAL A 93 -22.10 -10.60 -7.49
C VAL A 93 -22.89 -10.77 -8.80
N ASP A 94 -24.11 -10.26 -8.86
CA ASP A 94 -25.09 -10.46 -9.93
C ASP A 94 -25.45 -9.16 -10.66
N HIS A 95 -24.77 -8.05 -10.36
CA HIS A 95 -25.05 -6.77 -10.99
C HIS A 95 -23.78 -5.97 -11.27
N GLU A 96 -23.92 -5.03 -12.20
CA GLU A 96 -22.84 -4.12 -12.56
C GLU A 96 -22.86 -2.90 -11.64
N VAL A 97 -21.70 -2.57 -11.08
CA VAL A 97 -21.49 -1.43 -10.19
C VAL A 97 -20.42 -0.50 -10.75
N VAL A 98 -20.59 0.80 -10.51
CA VAL A 98 -19.54 1.79 -10.71
C VAL A 98 -18.51 1.64 -9.60
N GLU A 99 -17.23 1.59 -9.94
CA GLU A 99 -16.18 1.56 -8.93
C GLU A 99 -16.13 2.89 -8.17
N PRO A 100 -16.13 2.87 -6.82
CA PRO A 100 -16.05 4.09 -6.00
C PRO A 100 -14.61 4.64 -5.92
N ARG A 101 -13.85 4.50 -7.01
CA ARG A 101 -12.48 4.97 -7.16
C ARG A 101 -12.18 5.20 -8.64
N LEU A 102 -11.18 6.05 -8.90
CA LEU A 102 -10.56 6.13 -10.21
C LEU A 102 -9.43 5.10 -10.29
N SER A 103 -9.25 4.53 -11.46
CA SER A 103 -8.13 3.63 -11.74
C SER A 103 -7.61 3.83 -13.16
N THR A 104 -6.37 3.43 -13.37
CA THR A 104 -5.67 3.51 -14.64
C THR A 104 -4.77 2.29 -14.80
N SER A 105 -4.27 2.05 -16.01
CA SER A 105 -3.41 0.92 -16.34
C SER A 105 -2.17 1.40 -17.08
N ILE A 106 -1.00 0.88 -16.71
CA ILE A 106 0.24 1.10 -17.43
C ILE A 106 0.34 -0.02 -18.48
N SER A 107 0.10 0.31 -19.75
CA SER A 107 0.13 -0.66 -20.86
C SER A 107 1.55 -1.03 -21.29
N GLU A 108 2.51 -0.14 -21.06
CA GLU A 108 3.92 -0.34 -21.38
C GLU A 108 4.74 -0.34 -20.09
N PRO A 109 4.78 -1.47 -19.36
CA PRO A 109 5.58 -1.56 -18.14
C PRO A 109 7.06 -1.36 -18.48
N SER A 110 7.82 -0.77 -17.55
CA SER A 110 9.27 -0.61 -17.72
C SER A 110 9.98 -1.96 -17.83
N ALA A 111 11.21 -1.99 -18.38
CA ALA A 111 11.98 -3.23 -18.46
C ALA A 111 12.17 -3.93 -17.10
N PRO A 112 12.44 -3.20 -15.98
CA PRO A 112 12.44 -3.80 -14.65
C PRO A 112 11.09 -4.43 -14.26
N LEU A 113 9.96 -3.75 -14.50
CA LEU A 113 8.64 -4.31 -14.16
C LEU A 113 8.32 -5.57 -14.97
N ARG A 114 8.77 -5.65 -16.23
CA ARG A 114 8.63 -6.87 -17.03
C ARG A 114 9.46 -8.02 -16.46
N ALA A 115 10.70 -7.77 -16.07
CA ALA A 115 11.59 -8.78 -15.51
C ALA A 115 11.11 -9.33 -14.14
N MET A 116 10.22 -8.63 -13.43
CA MET A 116 9.62 -9.11 -12.18
C MET A 116 8.45 -10.08 -12.38
N ALA A 117 7.90 -10.16 -13.60
CA ALA A 117 6.76 -11.02 -13.91
C ALA A 117 7.17 -12.43 -14.37
N ASP A 118 8.45 -12.63 -14.68
CA ASP A 118 9.07 -13.90 -15.10
C ASP A 118 9.60 -14.69 -13.88
#